data_AF-A0A3N5FI76-F1
#
_entry.id   AF-A0A3N5FI76-F1
#
_cell.length_a   1.000
_cell.length_b   1.000
_cell.length_c   1.000
_cell.angle_alpha   90.00
_cell.angle_beta   90.00
_cell.angle_gamma   90.00
#
_symmetry.space_group_name_H-M   'P 1'
#
loop_
_entity.id
_entity.type
_entity.pdbx_description
1 polymer ?
#
loop_
_entity_poly.entity_id
_entity_poly.type
_entity_poly.pdbx_seq_one_letter_code
_entity_poly.pdbx_strand_id
1 'polypeptide(L)' 'MNPTLSQAARDALYRDCALAITAVGRDRESLFLARLALLLMEAVGDADRCREALEAAARDVPAPSLSR' A
#
# COMPACT_ATOMS: atom_id res chain seq x y z
N MET A 1 7.52 -4.55 20.28
CA MET A 1 8.08 -5.27 19.12
C MET A 1 6.96 -5.44 18.10
N ASN A 2 6.98 -4.71 16.99
CA ASN A 2 6.08 -5.03 15.88
C ASN A 2 6.60 -6.32 15.23
N PRO A 3 5.80 -7.39 15.14
CA PRO A 3 6.25 -8.60 14.47
C PRO A 3 6.52 -8.29 13.00
N THR A 4 7.74 -8.54 12.55
CA THR A 4 8.10 -8.43 11.13
C THR A 4 7.39 -9.55 10.37
N LEU A 5 6.62 -9.19 9.34
CA LEU A 5 5.97 -10.18 8.48
C LEU A 5 7.02 -11.08 7.83
N SER A 6 6.79 -12.40 7.88
CA SER A 6 7.59 -13.37 7.13
C SER A 6 7.52 -13.05 5.63
N GLN A 7 8.54 -13.46 4.87
CA GLN A 7 8.55 -13.24 3.42
C GLN A 7 7.31 -13.83 2.75
N ALA A 8 6.93 -15.05 3.11
CA ALA A 8 5.74 -15.72 2.57
C ALA A 8 4.43 -14.96 2.89
N ALA A 9 4.32 -14.40 4.10
CA ALA A 9 3.16 -13.60 4.48
C ALA A 9 3.11 -12.28 3.69
N ARG A 10 4.26 -11.63 3.47
CA ARG A 10 4.35 -10.42 2.63
C ARG A 10 3.94 -10.71 1.19
N ASP A 11 4.44 -11.79 0.61
CA ASP A 11 4.12 -12.16 -0.78
C ASP A 11 2.63 -12.52 -0.95
N ALA A 12 2.03 -13.18 0.05
CA ALA A 12 0.60 -13.48 0.05
C ALA A 12 -0.24 -12.20 0.11
N LEU A 13 0.04 -11.31 1.06
CA LEU A 13 -0.68 -10.04 1.20
C LEU A 13 -0.52 -9.15 -0.04
N TYR A 14 0.66 -9.16 -0.67
CA TYR A 14 0.89 -8.45 -1.91
C TYR A 14 0.00 -8.98 -3.05
N ARG A 15 -0.09 -10.31 -3.21
CA ARG A 15 -0.99 -10.94 -4.19
C ARG A 15 -2.44 -10.56 -3.92
N ASP A 16 -2.88 -10.64 -2.66
CA ASP A 16 -4.26 -10.32 -2.28
C ASP A 16 -4.59 -8.84 -2.55
N CYS A 17 -3.65 -7.93 -2.27
CA CYS A 17 -3.80 -6.52 -2.62
C CYS A 17 -3.93 -6.30 -4.13
N ALA A 18 -3.08 -6.95 -4.94
CA ALA A 18 -3.14 -6.83 -6.40
C ALA A 18 -4.46 -7.35 -6.97
N LEU A 19 -4.97 -8.47 -6.44
CA LEU A 19 -6.27 -9.02 -6.80
C LEU A 19 -7.42 -8.09 -6.41
N ALA A 20 -7.37 -7.51 -5.21
CA ALA A 20 -8.38 -6.56 -4.74
C ALA A 20 -8.41 -5.29 -5.60
N ILE A 21 -7.25 -4.70 -5.91
CA ILE A 21 -7.13 -3.55 -6.82
C ILE A 21 -7.74 -3.87 -8.19
N THR A 22 -7.38 -5.03 -8.75
CA THR A 22 -7.91 -5.49 -10.04
C THR A 22 -9.43 -5.65 -10.00
N ALA A 23 -9.98 -6.22 -8.92
CA ALA A 23 -11.42 -6.41 -8.76
C ALA A 23 -12.20 -5.10 -8.58
N VAL A 24 -11.60 -4.10 -7.94
CA VAL A 24 -12.20 -2.78 -7.73
C VAL A 24 -12.35 -2.02 -9.06
N GLY A 25 -11.37 -2.20 -9.96
CA GLY A 25 -11.31 -1.56 -11.28
C GLY A 25 -10.70 -0.15 -11.24
N ARG A 26 -10.18 0.29 -12.39
CA ARG A 26 -9.37 1.53 -12.52
C ARG A 26 -10.05 2.79 -12.02
N ASP A 27 -11.36 2.92 -12.21
CA ASP A 27 -12.11 4.12 -11.79
C ASP A 27 -12.16 4.32 -10.28
N ARG A 28 -12.00 3.23 -9.51
CA ARG A 28 -12.13 3.24 -8.04
C ARG A 28 -10.85 2.83 -7.32
N GLU A 29 -9.81 2.46 -8.05
CA GLU A 29 -8.53 2.00 -7.51
C GLU A 29 -7.93 3.02 -6.53
N SER A 30 -7.85 4.30 -6.91
CA SER A 30 -7.30 5.34 -6.04
C SER A 30 -8.09 5.51 -4.74
N LEU A 31 -9.43 5.41 -4.81
CA LEU A 31 -10.30 5.48 -3.63
C LEU A 31 -10.12 4.26 -2.72
N PHE A 32 -9.99 3.08 -3.31
CA PHE A 32 -9.71 1.85 -2.55
C PHE A 32 -8.35 1.92 -1.85
N LEU A 33 -7.30 2.35 -2.56
CA LEU A 33 -5.96 2.49 -2.00
C LEU A 33 -5.92 3.53 -0.88
N ALA A 34 -6.57 4.68 -1.05
CA ALA A 34 -6.69 5.69 0.00
C ALA A 34 -7.40 5.15 1.25
N ARG A 35 -8.48 4.38 1.06
CA ARG A 35 -9.21 3.74 2.17
C ARG A 35 -8.37 2.66 2.87
N LEU A 36 -7.68 1.81 2.11
CA LEU A 36 -6.79 0.79 2.66
C LEU A 36 -5.67 1.43 3.48
N ALA A 37 -5.03 2.48 2.94
CA ALA A 37 -3.99 3.21 3.63
C ALA A 37 -4.50 3.84 4.94
N LEU A 38 -5.69 4.46 4.93
CA LEU A 38 -6.31 5.01 6.14
C LEU A 38 -6.50 3.95 7.23
N LEU A 39 -7.08 2.79 6.89
CA LEU A 39 -7.30 1.69 7.85
C LEU A 39 -5.98 1.15 8.42
N LEU A 40 -4.92 1.10 7.61
CA LEU A 40 -3.59 0.70 8.06
C LEU A 40 -2.95 1.75 8.97
N MET A 41 -3.12 3.05 8.67
CA MET A 41 -2.64 4.12 9.55
C MET A 41 -3.34 4.10 10.91
N GLU A 42 -4.66 3.85 10.94
CA GLU A 42 -5.42 3.65 12.17
C GLU A 42 -4.90 2.45 12.98
N ALA A 43 -4.58 1.34 12.32
CA ALA A 43 -4.01 0.16 12.96
C ALA A 43 -2.58 0.39 13.49
N VAL A 44 -1.79 1.26 12.84
CA VAL A 44 -0.45 1.65 13.28
C VAL A 44 -0.52 2.58 14.49
N GLY A 45 -1.46 3.54 14.51
CA GLY A 45 -1.70 4.43 15.65
C GLY A 45 -0.59 5.45 15.94
N ASP A 46 0.39 5.58 15.05
CA ASP A 46 1.58 6.44 15.20
C ASP A 46 1.71 7.35 13.97
N ALA A 47 1.47 8.65 14.18
CA ALA A 47 1.43 9.63 13.11
C ALA A 47 2.80 9.90 12.46
N ASP A 48 3.88 9.86 13.22
CA ASP A 48 5.22 10.11 12.70
C ASP A 48 5.68 8.91 11.86
N ARG A 49 5.43 7.70 12.35
CA ARG A 49 5.68 6.48 11.58
C ARG A 49 4.85 6.41 10.30
N CYS A 50 3.60 6.87 10.32
CA CYS A 50 2.78 6.97 9.11
C CYS A 50 3.35 7.99 8.11
N ARG A 51 3.88 9.11 8.60
CA ARG A 51 4.51 10.14 7.77
C ARG A 51 5.80 9.65 7.12
N GLU A 52 6.66 8.96 7.88
CA GLU A 52 7.86 8.32 7.36
C GLU A 52 7.55 7.30 6.26
N ALA A 53 6.49 6.50 6.46
CA ALA A 53 6.05 5.51 5.46
C ALA A 53 5.53 6.18 4.18
N LEU A 54 4.79 7.28 4.29
CA LEU A 54 4.33 8.08 3.13
C LEU A 54 5.51 8.66 2.34
N GLU A 55 6.50 9.22 3.03
CA GLU A 55 7.70 9.75 2.39
C GLU A 55 8.53 8.65 1.72
N ALA A 56 8.66 7.48 2.36
CA ALA A 56 9.33 6.33 1.78
C ALA A 56 8.62 5.84 0.51
N ALA A 57 7.29 5.70 0.56
CA ALA A 57 6.50 5.32 -0.61
C ALA A 57 6.64 6.33 -1.75
N ALA A 58 6.67 7.64 -1.44
CA ALA A 58 6.83 8.70 -2.45
C ALA A 58 8.19 8.70 -3.15
N ARG A 59 9.26 8.27 -2.46
CA ARG A 59 10.61 8.16 -3.05
C ARG A 59 10.74 7.00 -4.04
N ASP A 60 10.03 5.90 -3.81
CA ASP A 60 10.14 4.66 -4.58
C ASP A 60 9.06 4.50 -5.66
N VAL A 61 8.24 5.53 -5.94
CA VAL A 61 7.26 5.45 -7.04
C VAL A 61 8.02 5.41 -8.37
N PRO A 62 7.97 4.29 -9.12
CA PRO A 62 8.59 4.25 -10.43
C PRO A 62 7.90 5.29 -11.33
N ALA A 63 8.69 6.11 -12.02
CA ALA A 63 8.16 7.05 -13.01
C ALA A 63 7.25 6.28 -13.98
N PRO A 64 6.08 6.84 -14.38
CA PRO A 64 5.23 6.17 -15.34
C PRO A 64 6.04 5.88 -16.59
N SER A 65 6.22 4.60 -16.92
CA SER A 65 6.74 4.17 -18.21
C SER A 65 5.71 4.58 -19.26
N LEU A 66 5.85 5.80 -19.78
CA LEU A 66 5.18 6.26 -20.99
C LEU A 66 5.81 5.50 -22.16
N SER A 67 5.48 4.22 -22.30
CA SER A 67 5.59 3.54 -23.59
C SER A 67 4.51 4.15 -24.48
N ARG A 68 4.97 5.02 -25.39
CA ARG A 68 4.20 5.57 -26.52
C ARG A 68 3.66 4.46 -27.40
#